data_AF-A0A1V6FPV3-F1
#
_entry.id   AF-A0A1V6FPV3-F1
#
_cell.length_a   1.000
_cell.length_b   1.000
_cell.length_c   1.000
_cell.angle_alpha   90.00
_cell.angle_beta   90.00
_cell.angle_gamma   90.00
#
_symmetry.space_group_name_H-M   'P 1'
#
loop_
_entity.id
_entity.type
_entity.pdbx_description
1 polymer ?
#
loop_
_entity_poly.entity_id
_entity_poly.type
_entity_poly.pdbx_seq_one_letter_code
_entity_poly.pdbx_strand_id
1 'polypeptide(L)'
;MKTAFELAMERLGGKAKSYTEEQKKQLADVDSLYESRIVQARFDAEARTKKANGDPEKLAQIQKDLATEIKSLEERRESKKEELRKQFQ
;
A
#
# COMPACT_ATOMS: atom_id res chain seq x y z
N MET A 1 12.43 27.78 7.23
CA MET A 1 12.93 26.88 8.30
C MET A 1 12.74 25.46 7.81
N LYS A 2 13.75 24.59 7.94
CA LYS A 2 13.60 23.16 7.60
C LYS A 2 12.71 22.49 8.65
N THR A 3 11.88 21.55 8.21
CA THR A 3 11.03 20.74 9.10
C THR A 3 11.87 19.71 9.86
N ALA A 4 11.37 19.22 11.01
CA ALA A 4 12.05 18.19 11.80
C ALA A 4 12.28 16.89 11.01
N PHE A 5 11.40 16.58 10.05
CA PHE A 5 11.52 15.45 9.13
C PHE A 5 12.68 15.63 8.15
N GLU A 6 12.80 16.82 7.55
CA GLU A 6 13.92 17.16 6.66
C GLU A 6 15.26 17.11 7.40
N LEU A 7 15.29 17.56 8.65
CA LEU A 7 16.49 17.51 9.51
C LEU A 7 16.88 16.06 9.88
N ALA A 8 15.90 15.18 10.10
CA ALA A 8 16.13 13.77 10.38
C ALA A 8 16.66 13.00 9.16
N MET A 9 16.13 13.31 7.96
CA MET A 9 16.59 12.74 6.69
C MET A 9 18.02 13.20 6.33
N GLU A 10 18.33 14.48 6.57
CA GLU A 10 19.67 15.05 6.38
C GLU A 10 20.72 14.38 7.28
N ARG A 11 20.34 14.02 8.53
CA ARG A 11 21.20 13.27 9.47
C ARG A 11 21.40 11.81 9.09
N LEU A 12 20.46 11.19 8.36
CA LEU A 12 20.54 9.81 7.87
C LEU A 12 21.28 9.68 6.53
N GLY A 13 21.88 10.76 6.02
CA GLY A 13 22.65 10.75 4.77
C GLY A 13 21.80 10.69 3.49
N GLY A 14 20.46 10.78 3.61
CA GLY A 14 19.56 10.84 2.46
C GLY A 14 19.21 12.29 2.12
N LYS A 15 19.49 12.74 0.89
CA LYS A 15 18.83 13.94 0.38
C LYS A 15 17.33 13.66 0.36
N ALA A 16 16.55 14.34 1.19
CA ALA A 16 15.10 14.31 1.11
C ALA A 16 14.70 14.83 -0.28
N LYS A 17 14.32 13.93 -1.18
CA LYS A 17 13.86 14.30 -2.52
C LYS A 17 12.56 15.08 -2.33
N SER A 18 12.60 16.38 -2.60
CA SER A 18 11.43 17.25 -2.48
C SER A 18 10.58 17.07 -3.73
N TYR A 19 9.37 16.58 -3.57
CA TYR A 19 8.40 16.42 -4.66
C TYR A 19 7.54 17.68 -4.80
N THR A 20 7.20 18.03 -6.04
CA THR A 20 6.18 19.05 -6.31
C THR A 20 4.80 18.58 -5.82
N GLU A 21 3.86 19.50 -5.64
CA GLU A 21 2.49 19.13 -5.23
C GLU A 21 1.83 18.16 -6.22
N GLU A 22 2.09 18.32 -7.52
CA GLU A 22 1.60 17.40 -8.54
C GLU A 22 2.21 15.99 -8.41
N GLN A 23 3.52 15.89 -8.16
CA GLN A 23 4.19 14.60 -7.92
C GLN A 23 3.69 13.93 -6.64
N LYS A 24 3.45 14.69 -5.57
CA LYS A 24 2.85 14.17 -4.33
C LYS A 24 1.44 13.65 -4.59
N LYS A 25 0.64 14.39 -5.36
CA LYS A 25 -0.72 13.98 -5.75
C LYS A 25 -0.70 12.67 -6.53
N GLN A 26 0.20 12.52 -7.51
CA GLN A 26 0.34 11.28 -8.27
C GLN A 26 0.69 10.07 -7.38
N LEU A 27 1.54 10.25 -6.37
CA LEU A 27 1.83 9.19 -5.39
C LEU A 27 0.60 8.88 -4.51
N ALA A 28 -0.12 9.90 -4.07
CA ALA A 28 -1.33 9.76 -3.25
C ALA A 28 -2.49 9.09 -4.01
N ASP A 29 -2.60 9.33 -5.32
CA ASP A 29 -3.59 8.69 -6.18
C ASP A 29 -3.31 7.18 -6.30
N VAL A 30 -2.03 6.79 -6.43
CA VAL A 30 -1.63 5.37 -6.37
C VAL A 30 -1.97 4.78 -5.00
N ASP A 31 -1.64 5.47 -3.92
CA ASP A 31 -1.95 5.02 -2.57
C ASP A 31 -3.45 4.78 -2.39
N SER A 32 -4.29 5.73 -2.81
CA SER A 32 -5.75 5.66 -2.71
C SER A 32 -6.34 4.52 -3.54
N LEU A 33 -5.82 4.31 -4.76
CA LEU A 33 -6.25 3.22 -5.64
C LEU A 33 -6.01 1.85 -5.00
N TYR A 34 -4.82 1.63 -4.45
CA TYR A 34 -4.48 0.34 -3.84
C TYR A 34 -5.15 0.15 -2.48
N GLU A 35 -5.37 1.22 -1.71
CA GLU A 35 -6.17 1.15 -0.48
C GLU A 35 -7.59 0.67 -0.77
N SER A 36 -8.24 1.24 -1.79
CA SER A 36 -9.58 0.79 -2.22
C SER A 36 -9.61 -0.69 -2.61
N ARG A 37 -8.57 -1.18 -3.29
CA ARG A 37 -8.46 -2.61 -3.64
C ARG A 37 -8.26 -3.50 -2.41
N ILE A 38 -7.46 -3.07 -1.45
CA ILE A 38 -7.25 -3.80 -0.18
C ILE A 38 -8.57 -3.87 0.61
N VAL A 39 -9.32 -2.76 0.68
CA VAL A 39 -10.64 -2.74 1.32
C VAL A 39 -11.60 -3.71 0.63
N GLN A 40 -11.63 -3.72 -0.71
CA GLN A 40 -12.44 -4.66 -1.47
C GLN A 40 -12.05 -6.12 -1.18
N ALA A 41 -10.76 -6.45 -1.20
CA ALA A 41 -10.27 -7.80 -0.91
C ALA A 41 -10.68 -8.26 0.51
N ARG A 42 -10.61 -7.36 1.50
CA ARG A 42 -11.07 -7.62 2.87
C ARG A 42 -12.57 -7.87 2.94
N PHE A 43 -13.36 -7.07 2.23
CA PHE A 43 -14.81 -7.23 2.16
C PHE A 43 -15.20 -8.58 1.53
N ASP A 44 -14.53 -8.97 0.44
CA ASP A 44 -14.78 -10.24 -0.24
C ASP A 44 -14.35 -11.44 0.61
N ALA A 45 -13.24 -11.32 1.36
CA ALA A 45 -12.85 -12.33 2.34
C ALA A 45 -13.87 -12.47 3.48
N GLU A 46 -14.38 -11.35 4.01
CA GLU A 46 -15.43 -11.37 5.04
C GLU A 46 -16.71 -12.07 4.54
N ALA A 47 -17.12 -11.77 3.29
CA ALA A 47 -18.26 -12.44 2.66
C ALA A 47 -18.05 -13.96 2.52
N ARG A 48 -16.83 -14.40 2.17
CA ARG A 48 -16.45 -15.82 2.13
C ARG A 48 -16.44 -16.45 3.53
N THR A 49 -15.94 -15.75 4.53
CA THR A 49 -15.93 -16.20 5.94
C THR A 49 -17.35 -16.45 6.45
N LYS A 50 -18.31 -15.56 6.13
CA LYS A 50 -19.73 -15.77 6.48
C LYS A 50 -20.31 -17.04 5.85
N LYS A 51 -19.90 -17.39 4.63
CA LYS A 51 -20.33 -18.60 3.91
C LYS A 51 -19.62 -19.88 4.39
N ALA A 52 -18.50 -19.76 5.09
CA ALA A 52 -17.74 -20.90 5.59
C ALA A 52 -18.43 -21.60 6.78
N ASN A 53 -19.47 -20.99 7.38
CA ASN A 53 -20.27 -21.58 8.48
C ASN A 53 -19.43 -22.12 9.66
N GLY A 54 -18.28 -21.48 9.95
CA GLY A 54 -17.39 -21.90 11.04
C GLY A 54 -16.44 -23.06 10.72
N ASP A 55 -16.39 -23.54 9.47
CA ASP A 55 -15.45 -24.57 9.01
C ASP A 55 -13.99 -24.10 9.16
N PRO A 56 -13.20 -24.69 10.09
CA PRO A 56 -11.86 -24.19 10.42
C PRO A 56 -10.88 -24.24 9.25
N GLU A 57 -10.97 -25.27 8.40
CA GLU A 57 -10.07 -25.44 7.25
C GLU A 57 -10.35 -24.36 6.20
N LYS A 58 -11.63 -24.11 5.90
CA LYS A 58 -12.02 -23.04 4.97
C LYS A 58 -11.67 -21.66 5.51
N LEU A 59 -11.86 -21.41 6.80
CA LEU A 59 -11.48 -20.15 7.42
C LEU A 59 -9.97 -19.90 7.35
N ALA A 60 -9.16 -20.91 7.65
CA ALA A 60 -7.70 -20.83 7.52
C ALA A 60 -7.26 -20.56 6.08
N GLN A 61 -7.89 -21.22 5.10
CA GLN A 61 -7.61 -20.99 3.69
C GLN A 61 -7.97 -19.56 3.26
N ILE A 62 -9.14 -19.06 3.64
CA ILE A 62 -9.57 -17.68 3.33
C ILE A 62 -8.59 -16.65 3.90
N GLN A 63 -8.11 -16.85 5.13
CA GLN A 63 -7.11 -15.96 5.74
C GLN A 63 -5.78 -16.00 5.00
N LYS A 64 -5.31 -17.18 4.61
CA LYS A 64 -4.06 -17.36 3.84
C LYS A 64 -4.16 -16.67 2.47
N ASP A 65 -5.29 -16.83 1.79
CA ASP A 65 -5.55 -16.22 0.49
C ASP A 65 -5.56 -14.68 0.61
N LEU A 66 -6.29 -14.16 1.60
CA LEU A 66 -6.35 -12.71 1.86
C LEU A 66 -4.97 -12.13 2.16
N ALA A 67 -4.17 -12.81 3.00
CA ALA A 67 -2.82 -12.35 3.33
C ALA A 67 -1.90 -12.30 2.09
N THR A 68 -2.01 -13.31 1.22
CA THR A 68 -1.25 -13.36 -0.04
C THR A 68 -1.68 -12.25 -1.00
N GLU A 69 -2.99 -12.01 -1.11
CA GLU A 69 -3.55 -10.97 -1.97
C GLU A 69 -3.15 -9.56 -1.51
N ILE A 70 -3.29 -9.25 -0.20
CA ILE A 70 -2.88 -7.97 0.37
C ILE A 70 -1.39 -7.72 0.12
N LYS A 71 -0.54 -8.73 0.40
CA LYS A 71 0.90 -8.61 0.15
C LYS A 71 1.20 -8.29 -1.32
N SER A 72 0.54 -8.96 -2.26
CA SER A 72 0.71 -8.68 -3.69
C SER A 72 0.24 -7.27 -4.07
N LEU A 73 -0.86 -6.79 -3.47
CA LEU A 73 -1.36 -5.43 -3.69
C LEU A 73 -0.38 -4.38 -3.17
N GLU A 74 0.21 -4.60 -1.99
CA GLU A 74 1.22 -3.71 -1.40
C GLU A 74 2.51 -3.68 -2.23
N GLU A 75 3.00 -4.83 -2.68
CA GLU A 75 4.17 -4.92 -3.57
C GLU A 75 3.93 -4.17 -4.88
N ARG A 76 2.75 -4.31 -5.48
CA ARG A 76 2.36 -3.59 -6.71
C ARG A 76 2.20 -2.09 -6.47
N ARG A 77 1.64 -1.69 -5.33
CA ARG A 77 1.54 -0.28 -4.90
C ARG A 77 2.92 0.36 -4.83
N GLU A 78 3.86 -0.29 -4.14
CA GLU A 78 5.22 0.25 -3.99
C GLU A 78 5.96 0.25 -5.31
N SER A 79 5.91 -0.84 -6.09
CA SER A 79 6.50 -0.90 -7.44
C SER A 79 6.01 0.24 -8.32
N LYS A 80 4.70 0.54 -8.27
CA LYS A 80 4.12 1.64 -9.05
C LYS A 80 4.60 3.01 -8.60
N LYS A 81 4.73 3.22 -7.29
CA LYS A 81 5.29 4.47 -6.75
C LYS A 81 6.77 4.61 -7.10
N GLU A 82 7.55 3.54 -7.08
CA GLU A 82 8.94 3.57 -7.51
C GLU A 82 9.09 3.93 -9.00
N GLU A 83 8.24 3.38 -9.88
CA GLU A 83 8.18 3.77 -11.29
C GLU A 83 7.93 5.28 -11.44
N LEU A 84 6.96 5.83 -10.70
CA LEU A 84 6.67 7.26 -10.71
C LEU A 84 7.87 8.08 -10.20
N ARG A 85 8.47 7.68 -9.06
CA ARG A 85 9.65 8.37 -8.50
C ARG A 85 10.85 8.37 -9.44
N LYS A 86 11.01 7.35 -10.30
CA LYS A 86 12.04 7.31 -11.36
C LYS A 86 11.76 8.31 -12.48
N GLN A 87 10.49 8.68 -12.71
CA GLN A 87 10.08 9.69 -13.69
C GLN A 87 10.14 11.11 -13.13
N PHE A 88 10.13 11.26 -11.81
CA PHE A 88 10.29 12.55 -11.13
C PHE A 88 11.76 12.95 -11.20
N GLN A 89 12.10 13.70 -12.25
CA GLN A 89 13.42 14.32 -12.45
C GLN A 89 13.78 15.21 -11.27
#